data_AF-A0A3S2ZAD0-F1
#
_entry.id   AF-A0A3S2ZAD0-F1
#
_cell.length_a   1.000
_cell.length_b   1.000
_cell.length_c   1.000
_cell.angle_alpha   90.00
_cell.angle_beta   90.00
_cell.angle_gamma   90.00
#
_symmetry.space_group_name_H-M   'P 1'
#
loop_
_entity.id
_entity.type
_entity.pdbx_description
1 polymer ?
#
loop_
_entity_poly.entity_id
_entity_poly.type
_entity_poly.pdbx_seq_one_letter_code
_entity_poly.pdbx_strand_id
1 'polypeptide(L)'
;MTAEFKGQVYTYLVGSDVSRDGMYLELGSGSDGANTIAEIFYSDITHEMTVTLYKPDLPLEVLEWAISEARDRLSVSKELNK
;
A
#
# COMPACT_ATOMS: atom_id res chain seq x y z
N MET A 1 4.45 9.40 -4.22
CA MET A 1 4.08 10.43 -3.23
C MET A 1 4.77 10.10 -1.92
N THR A 2 4.87 11.04 -0.99
CA THR A 2 5.65 10.88 0.24
C THR A 2 4.86 11.36 1.45
N ALA A 3 5.01 10.68 2.59
CA ALA A 3 4.59 11.17 3.90
C ALA A 3 5.80 11.36 4.81
N GLU A 4 5.75 12.38 5.66
CA GLU A 4 6.74 12.57 6.72
C GLU A 4 6.07 12.32 8.07
N PHE A 5 6.68 11.47 8.89
CA PHE A 5 6.22 11.20 10.24
C PHE A 5 7.41 11.17 11.19
N LYS A 6 7.40 12.05 12.20
CA LYS A 6 8.48 12.21 13.21
C LYS A 6 9.88 12.36 12.59
N GLY A 7 10.01 13.09 11.48
CA GLY A 7 11.28 13.33 10.78
C GLY A 7 11.76 12.16 9.91
N GLN A 8 10.97 11.08 9.80
CA GLN A 8 11.21 9.99 8.86
C GLN A 8 10.32 10.17 7.63
N VAL A 9 10.93 10.07 6.44
CA VAL A 9 10.21 10.06 5.18
C VAL A 9 9.81 8.62 4.83
N TYR A 10 8.56 8.49 4.42
CA TYR A 10 7.94 7.28 3.92
C TYR A 10 7.47 7.53 2.49
N THR A 11 7.67 6.54 1.64
CA THR A 11 7.25 6.58 0.24
C THR A 11 6.41 5.35 -0.06
N TYR A 12 5.60 5.42 -1.09
CA TYR A 12 4.96 4.21 -1.60
C TYR A 12 5.06 4.15 -3.12
N LEU A 13 4.95 2.92 -3.62
CA LEU A 13 4.72 2.60 -5.02
C LEU A 13 3.47 1.74 -5.15
N VAL A 14 2.81 1.84 -6.29
CA VAL A 14 1.62 1.05 -6.62
C VAL A 14 1.93 0.21 -7.85
N GLY A 15 1.46 -1.03 -7.86
CA GLY A 15 1.62 -1.93 -8.99
C GLY A 15 0.46 -2.90 -9.13
N SER A 16 0.42 -3.57 -10.28
CA SER A 16 -0.45 -4.73 -10.52
C SER A 16 0.37 -5.99 -10.33
N ASP A 17 -0.22 -6.98 -9.68
CA ASP A 17 0.34 -8.31 -9.53
C ASP A 17 -0.48 -9.31 -10.34
N VAL A 18 0.03 -9.64 -11.53
CA VAL A 18 -0.58 -10.61 -12.44
C VAL A 18 -0.62 -12.03 -11.86
N SER A 19 0.30 -12.35 -10.95
CA SER A 19 0.40 -13.70 -10.38
C SER A 19 -0.59 -13.93 -9.24
N ARG A 20 -0.85 -12.89 -8.43
CA ARG A 20 -1.85 -12.89 -7.36
C ARG A 20 -3.23 -12.38 -7.81
N ASP A 21 -3.34 -11.93 -9.06
CA ASP A 21 -4.55 -11.34 -9.66
C ASP A 21 -5.11 -10.22 -8.79
N GLY A 22 -4.37 -9.10 -8.77
CA GLY A 22 -4.73 -7.95 -7.95
C GLY A 22 -3.80 -6.76 -8.08
N MET A 23 -3.95 -5.83 -7.14
CA MET A 23 -3.21 -4.57 -7.06
C MET A 23 -2.53 -4.45 -5.71
N TYR A 24 -1.36 -3.83 -5.67
CA TYR A 24 -0.60 -3.66 -4.43
C TYR A 24 -0.10 -2.23 -4.26
N LEU A 25 0.07 -1.84 -3.00
CA LEU A 25 0.79 -0.66 -2.55
C LEU A 25 1.92 -1.13 -1.63
N GLU A 26 3.16 -0.91 -2.05
CA GLU A 26 4.34 -1.18 -1.22
C GLU A 26 4.77 0.11 -0.52
N LEU A 27 4.90 0.05 0.80
CA LEU A 27 5.36 1.14 1.64
C LEU A 27 6.87 0.97 1.88
N GLY A 28 7.65 2.00 1.57
CA GLY A 28 9.09 2.06 1.78
C GLY A 28 9.50 3.02 2.91
N SER A 29 10.57 2.69 3.62
CA SER A 29 11.26 3.64 4.52
C SER A 29 12.41 4.33 3.78
N GLY A 30 12.46 5.67 3.82
CA GLY A 30 13.49 6.46 3.17
C GLY A 30 13.04 7.05 1.83
N SER A 31 13.75 8.07 1.35
CA SER A 31 13.38 8.82 0.14
C SER A 31 13.56 8.03 -1.16
N ASP A 32 14.37 6.97 -1.13
CA ASP A 32 14.63 6.08 -2.28
C ASP A 32 13.65 4.90 -2.35
N GLY A 33 12.85 4.65 -1.30
CA GLY A 33 11.88 3.54 -1.26
C GLY A 33 12.52 2.16 -1.35
N ALA A 34 13.84 2.05 -1.18
CA ALA A 34 14.60 0.82 -1.44
C ALA A 34 14.32 -0.30 -0.44
N ASN A 35 13.71 0.03 0.71
CA ASN A 35 13.39 -0.92 1.76
C ASN A 35 11.88 -0.96 1.99
N THR A 36 11.21 -1.93 1.37
CA THR A 36 9.79 -2.21 1.58
C THR A 36 9.57 -2.68 3.01
N ILE A 37 8.81 -1.91 3.78
CA ILE A 37 8.52 -2.17 5.20
C ILE A 37 7.10 -2.69 5.44
N ALA A 38 6.20 -2.46 4.49
CA ALA A 38 4.86 -3.04 4.48
C ALA A 38 4.31 -3.15 3.05
N GLU A 39 3.33 -4.00 2.86
CA GLU A 39 2.54 -4.12 1.64
C GLU A 39 1.06 -4.10 2.00
N ILE A 40 0.27 -3.38 1.20
CA ILE A 40 -1.19 -3.48 1.20
C ILE A 40 -1.60 -4.06 -0.15
N PHE A 41 -2.31 -5.18 -0.13
CA PHE A 41 -2.71 -5.89 -1.33
C PHE A 41 -4.23 -5.92 -1.44
N TYR A 42 -4.76 -5.63 -2.62
CA TYR A 42 -6.15 -5.84 -2.99
C TYR A 42 -6.24 -7.00 -3.97
N SER A 43 -7.01 -8.03 -3.64
CA SER A 43 -7.25 -9.16 -4.53
C SER A 43 -8.44 -8.90 -5.44
N ASP A 44 -8.27 -9.04 -6.76
CA ASP A 44 -9.38 -9.00 -7.71
C ASP A 44 -10.25 -10.27 -7.61
N ILE A 45 -9.70 -11.37 -7.10
CA ILE A 45 -10.43 -12.63 -6.88
C ILE A 45 -11.36 -12.53 -5.67
N THR A 46 -10.84 -12.19 -4.49
CA THR A 46 -11.64 -12.19 -3.24
C THR A 46 -12.28 -10.84 -2.94
N HIS A 47 -11.82 -9.76 -3.57
CA HIS A 47 -12.22 -8.37 -3.28
C HIS A 47 -11.87 -7.93 -1.86
N GLU A 48 -10.89 -8.58 -1.23
CA GLU A 48 -10.41 -8.25 0.11
C GLU A 48 -9.09 -7.47 0.04
N MET A 49 -8.89 -6.58 1.01
CA MET A 49 -7.60 -5.95 1.25
C MET A 49 -6.87 -6.62 2.42
N THR A 50 -5.60 -6.90 2.24
CA THR A 50 -4.73 -7.44 3.29
C THR A 50 -3.54 -6.51 3.52
N VAL A 51 -3.01 -6.53 4.74
CA VAL A 51 -1.81 -5.78 5.11
C VAL A 51 -0.77 -6.80 5.56
N THR A 52 0.42 -6.72 4.96
CA THR A 52 1.60 -7.46 5.39
C THR A 52 2.61 -6.47 5.95
N LEU A 53 3.04 -6.67 7.21
CA LEU A 53 4.09 -5.88 7.82
C LEU A 53 5.41 -6.66 7.78
N TYR A 54 6.44 -6.12 7.14
CA TYR A 54 7.79 -6.68 7.16
C TYR A 54 8.63 -6.13 8.31
N LYS A 55 8.21 -4.99 8.87
CA LYS A 55 8.76 -4.40 10.09
C LYS A 55 7.69 -4.43 11.21
N PRO A 56 7.99 -4.99 12.39
CA PRO A 56 7.00 -5.15 13.47
C PRO A 56 6.54 -3.83 14.10
N ASP A 57 7.39 -2.80 14.11
CA ASP A 57 7.13 -1.52 14.80
C ASP A 57 6.84 -0.37 13.83
N LEU A 58 5.96 -0.58 12.86
CA LEU A 58 5.49 0.51 12.00
C LEU A 58 4.58 1.44 12.81
N PRO A 59 4.82 2.77 12.83
CA PRO A 59 3.92 3.69 13.52
C PRO A 59 2.49 3.59 12.98
N LEU A 60 1.51 3.58 13.88
CA LEU A 60 0.10 3.41 13.52
C LEU A 60 -0.36 4.47 12.51
N GLU A 61 0.03 5.72 12.71
CA GLU A 61 -0.35 6.85 11.86
C GLU A 61 0.20 6.71 10.44
N VAL A 62 1.39 6.10 10.29
CA VAL A 62 1.97 5.81 8.97
C VAL A 62 1.22 4.66 8.29
N LEU A 63 0.83 3.64 9.06
CA LEU A 63 0.01 2.54 8.54
C LEU A 63 -1.38 3.03 8.12
N GLU A 64 -2.03 3.87 8.93
CA GLU A 64 -3.33 4.48 8.62
C GLU A 64 -3.26 5.34 7.37
N TRP A 65 -2.20 6.15 7.22
CA TRP A 65 -1.96 6.89 5.99
C TRP A 65 -1.81 5.96 4.78
N ALA A 66 -0.98 4.92 4.88
CA ALA A 66 -0.80 3.96 3.79
C ALA A 66 -2.11 3.24 3.43
N ILE A 67 -2.93 2.89 4.42
CA ILE A 67 -4.26 2.30 4.22
C ILE A 67 -5.18 3.29 3.49
N SER A 68 -5.16 4.57 3.86
CA SER A 68 -5.94 5.59 3.15
C SER A 68 -5.53 5.68 1.68
N GLU A 69 -4.22 5.76 1.40
CA GLU A 69 -3.71 5.80 0.03
C GLU A 69 -4.05 4.52 -0.75
N ALA A 70 -3.98 3.35 -0.12
CA ALA A 70 -4.34 2.09 -0.76
C ALA A 70 -5.84 2.04 -1.10
N ARG A 71 -6.72 2.54 -0.22
CA ARG A 71 -8.16 2.66 -0.50
C ARG A 71 -8.46 3.62 -1.64
N ASP A 72 -7.70 4.70 -1.78
CA ASP A 72 -7.93 5.64 -2.87
C ASP A 72 -7.40 5.11 -4.22
N ARG A 73 -6.40 4.21 -4.21
CA ARG A 73 -5.65 3.82 -5.41
C ARG A 73 -5.89 2.40 -5.90
N LEU A 74 -6.02 1.45 -4.98
CA LEU A 74 -6.15 0.02 -5.33
C LEU A 74 -7.61 -0.36 -5.54
N SER A 75 -8.53 0.31 -4.85
CA SER A 75 -9.97 0.12 -5.07
C SER A 75 -10.46 0.90 -6.30
N VAL A 76 -10.14 0.43 -7.50
CA VAL A 76 -10.85 0.88 -8.71
C VAL A 76 -11.06 -0.28 -9.69
N SER A 77 -12.25 -0.91 -9.66
CA SER A 77 -12.90 -1.55 -10.83
C SER A 77 -14.35 -2.02 -10.56
N LYS A 78 -15.25 -1.17 -10.03
CA LYS A 78 -16.71 -1.43 -10.14
C LYS A 78 -17.54 -0.37 -10.89
N GLU A 79 -16.94 0.72 -11.37
CA GLU A 79 -17.67 1.71 -12.19
C GLU A 79 -17.54 1.51 -13.72
N LEU A 80 -17.13 0.33 -14.18
CA LEU A 80 -17.17 -0.04 -15.59
C LEU A 80 -17.92 -1.36 -15.77
N ASN A 81 -19.21 -1.37 -15.42
CA ASN A 81 -20.22 -2.32 -15.90
C ASN A 81 -21.62 -1.82 -15.46
N LYS A 82 -22.13 -0.78 -16.13
CA LYS A 82 -23.56 -0.49 -16.23
C LYS A 82 -23.95 -0.52 -17.69
#